data_AF-A0A8T0PXF2-F1
#
_entry.id   AF-A0A8T0PXF2-F1
#
_cell.length_a   1.000
_cell.length_b   1.000
_cell.length_c   1.000
_cell.angle_alpha   90.00
_cell.angle_beta   90.00
_cell.angle_gamma   90.00
#
_symmetry.space_group_name_H-M   'P 1'
#
loop_
_entity.id
_entity.type
_entity.pdbx_description
1 polymer ?
#
loop_
_entity_poly.entity_id
_entity_poly.type
_entity_poly.pdbx_seq_one_letter_code
_entity_poly.pdbx_strand_id
1 'polypeptide(L)'
;MSGTNKANPSISGAVESLFKIRNAELVPSQEFKWKFVLDDWEFQYPTIASNPFGSEDETDRGEKRIQTSFGLFKTNGVMASDEYGGKFRRFKIKAYGSMNKDDTEAVKAHLEKGGIMVGSFRISHNYFSLSPGQVYVYDTDKAITHDKSGLPASHVAMMIGIGHRLTASNRFSRHMVMQNSEGKLFGTNGIGRIGKRQTLRKLYWIEVEGVEPRAAPTTTPRKLRRHRCYYRRRARKESDAQSEASSAGICDVMQWA
;
A
#
# COMPACT_ATOMS: atom_id res chain seq x y z
N MET A 1 -18.36 -11.85 20.66
CA MET A 1 -17.12 -11.33 20.06
C MET A 1 -17.48 -10.15 19.16
N SER A 2 -17.17 -8.91 19.55
CA SER A 2 -17.54 -7.69 18.81
C SER A 2 -16.67 -7.49 17.56
N GLY A 3 -17.16 -7.96 16.41
CA GLY A 3 -16.45 -7.91 15.14
C GLY A 3 -16.39 -6.53 14.44
N THR A 4 -16.57 -5.40 15.13
CA THR A 4 -16.78 -4.09 14.49
C THR A 4 -15.71 -3.01 14.77
N ASN A 5 -14.69 -3.27 15.58
CA ASN A 5 -13.80 -2.19 16.09
C ASN A 5 -12.49 -1.94 15.29
N LYS A 6 -12.35 -2.41 14.04
CA LYS A 6 -11.03 -2.49 13.36
C LYS A 6 -10.76 -1.47 12.25
N ALA A 7 -11.60 -0.45 12.08
CA ALA A 7 -11.35 0.61 11.09
C ALA A 7 -10.08 1.43 11.42
N ASN A 8 -9.86 1.74 12.70
CA ASN A 8 -8.76 2.59 13.15
C ASN A 8 -7.36 1.99 12.86
N PRO A 9 -7.03 0.74 13.25
CA PRO A 9 -5.70 0.17 12.98
C PRO A 9 -5.35 0.16 11.49
N SER A 10 -6.32 -0.14 10.62
CA SER A 10 -6.11 -0.21 9.18
C SER A 10 -5.86 1.16 8.55
N ILE A 11 -6.59 2.20 8.96
CA ILE A 11 -6.38 3.55 8.44
C ILE A 11 -5.06 4.12 8.96
N SER A 12 -4.78 3.97 10.26
CA SER A 12 -3.52 4.41 10.86
C SER A 12 -2.31 3.72 10.22
N GLY A 13 -2.38 2.40 9.97
CA GLY A 13 -1.32 1.68 9.27
C GLY A 13 -1.13 2.14 7.82
N ALA A 14 -2.21 2.47 7.10
CA ALA A 14 -2.13 3.02 5.75
C ALA A 14 -1.44 4.39 5.74
N VAL A 15 -1.84 5.30 6.64
CA VAL A 15 -1.24 6.62 6.77
C VAL A 15 0.25 6.51 7.17
N GLU A 16 0.58 5.65 8.13
CA GLU A 16 1.97 5.42 8.55
C GLU A 16 2.84 4.94 7.38
N SER A 17 2.32 4.00 6.59
CA SER A 17 3.03 3.43 5.45
C SER A 17 3.23 4.45 4.32
N LEU A 18 2.25 5.32 4.09
CA LEU A 18 2.37 6.42 3.14
C LEU A 18 3.43 7.44 3.59
N PHE A 19 3.50 7.76 4.88
CA PHE A 19 4.58 8.62 5.39
C PHE A 19 5.96 7.97 5.31
N LYS A 20 6.06 6.65 5.49
CA LYS A 20 7.30 5.90 5.25
C LYS A 20 7.77 6.03 3.81
N ILE A 21 6.86 5.81 2.84
CA ILE A 21 7.15 5.95 1.41
C ILE A 21 7.57 7.39 1.09
N ARG A 22 6.79 8.38 1.54
CA ARG A 22 7.10 9.81 1.38
C ARG A 22 8.49 10.17 1.92
N ASN A 23 8.84 9.69 3.12
CA ASN A 23 10.13 9.98 3.72
C ASN A 23 11.29 9.29 3.00
N ALA A 24 11.05 8.09 2.45
CA ALA A 24 12.02 7.38 1.65
C ALA A 24 12.38 8.14 0.36
N GLU A 25 11.43 8.88 -0.21
CA GLU A 25 11.59 9.74 -1.40
C GLU A 25 12.30 11.08 -1.14
N LEU A 26 12.54 11.47 0.12
CA LEU A 26 13.27 12.70 0.43
C LEU A 26 14.75 12.61 0.03
N VAL A 27 15.40 13.78 -0.13
CA VAL A 27 16.83 13.89 -0.41
C VAL A 27 17.51 14.74 0.67
N PRO A 28 18.33 14.16 1.58
CA PRO A 28 18.57 12.73 1.73
C PRO A 28 17.33 11.99 2.25
N SER A 29 17.27 10.69 1.96
CA SER A 29 16.20 9.81 2.42
C SER A 29 16.13 9.80 3.95
N GLN A 30 14.91 9.77 4.50
CA GLN A 30 14.68 9.80 5.93
C GLN A 30 13.83 8.60 6.35
N GLU A 31 14.02 8.16 7.59
CA GLU A 31 13.16 7.15 8.19
C GLU A 31 11.92 7.80 8.82
N PHE A 32 10.75 7.18 8.66
CA PHE A 32 9.57 7.56 9.44
C PHE A 32 9.51 6.71 10.73
N LYS A 33 9.95 7.30 11.84
CA LYS A 33 10.10 6.64 13.15
C LYS A 33 8.90 6.82 14.10
N TRP A 34 7.77 7.24 13.56
CA TRP A 34 6.59 7.57 14.37
C TRP A 34 5.55 6.46 14.29
N LYS A 35 4.92 6.15 15.41
CA LYS A 35 3.80 5.20 15.51
C LYS A 35 2.57 5.92 16.03
N PHE A 36 1.44 5.76 15.36
CA PHE A 36 0.19 6.41 15.76
C PHE A 36 -0.30 5.89 17.12
N VAL A 37 -0.69 6.82 17.99
CA VAL A 37 -1.27 6.54 19.29
C VAL A 37 -2.78 6.35 19.09
N LEU A 38 -3.24 5.10 19.12
CA LEU A 38 -4.64 4.77 18.86
C LEU A 38 -5.59 5.40 19.89
N ASP A 39 -5.15 5.59 21.12
CA ASP A 39 -5.92 6.22 22.18
C ASP A 39 -6.19 7.72 21.90
N ASP A 40 -5.22 8.45 21.31
CA ASP A 40 -5.44 9.85 20.89
C ASP A 40 -6.46 9.92 19.75
N TRP A 41 -6.47 8.92 18.85
CA TRP A 41 -7.50 8.83 17.82
C TRP A 41 -8.89 8.60 18.42
N GLU A 42 -9.02 7.64 19.35
CA GLU A 42 -10.30 7.30 19.98
C GLU A 42 -10.85 8.46 20.83
N PHE A 43 -9.96 9.10 21.59
CA PHE A 43 -10.28 10.28 22.38
C PHE A 43 -10.79 11.45 21.53
N GLN A 44 -10.21 11.66 20.35
CA GLN A 44 -10.61 12.73 19.43
C GLN A 44 -11.83 12.39 18.57
N TYR A 45 -12.26 11.13 18.49
CA TYR A 45 -13.38 10.71 17.65
C TYR A 45 -14.65 11.57 17.79
N PRO A 46 -15.09 11.96 19.00
CA PRO A 46 -16.30 12.78 19.18
C PRO A 46 -16.19 14.18 18.56
N THR A 47 -14.97 14.70 18.36
CA THR A 47 -14.77 16.04 17.78
C THR A 47 -15.22 16.13 16.32
N ILE A 48 -15.29 14.98 15.63
CA ILE A 48 -15.78 14.88 14.25
C ILE A 48 -17.18 14.25 14.22
N ALA A 49 -17.42 13.19 15.00
CA ALA A 49 -18.68 12.44 14.97
C ALA A 49 -19.79 12.99 15.88
N SER A 50 -19.51 14.01 16.70
CA SER A 50 -20.37 14.53 17.78
C SER A 50 -20.73 13.52 18.89
N ASN A 51 -20.39 12.24 18.75
CA ASN A 51 -20.67 11.18 19.70
C ASN A 51 -19.43 10.29 19.93
N PRO A 52 -19.34 9.56 21.07
CA PRO A 52 -18.26 8.61 21.34
C PRO A 52 -18.07 7.55 20.25
N PHE A 53 -16.83 7.10 20.07
CA PHE A 53 -16.55 5.92 19.26
C PHE A 53 -17.39 4.73 19.77
N GLY A 54 -17.96 3.95 18.86
CA GLY A 54 -18.81 2.82 19.25
C GLY A 54 -20.31 3.14 19.28
N SER A 55 -20.67 4.41 19.48
CA SER A 55 -22.05 4.85 19.67
C SER A 55 -22.77 5.27 18.38
N GLU A 56 -22.16 5.00 17.22
CA GLU A 56 -22.78 5.35 15.93
C GLU A 56 -24.03 4.50 15.67
N ASP A 57 -24.97 5.10 14.93
CA ASP A 57 -26.18 4.45 14.43
C ASP A 57 -25.85 3.13 13.75
N GLU A 58 -26.59 2.07 14.08
CA GLU A 58 -26.29 0.72 13.62
C GLU A 58 -26.39 0.56 12.10
N THR A 59 -27.20 1.40 11.42
CA THR A 59 -27.47 1.29 9.99
C THR A 59 -26.28 1.67 9.11
N ASP A 60 -25.43 2.59 9.56
CA ASP A 60 -24.29 3.12 8.81
C ASP A 60 -22.98 3.19 9.62
N ARG A 61 -22.96 2.60 10.82
CA ARG A 61 -21.83 2.52 11.75
C ARG A 61 -20.47 2.31 11.07
N GLY A 62 -20.36 1.31 10.19
CA GLY A 62 -19.10 0.97 9.54
C GLY A 62 -18.57 2.05 8.60
N GLU A 63 -19.47 2.69 7.84
CA GLU A 63 -19.10 3.76 6.91
C GLU A 63 -18.81 5.07 7.65
N LYS A 64 -19.68 5.44 8.61
CA LYS A 64 -19.44 6.59 9.48
C LYS A 64 -18.07 6.50 10.15
N ARG A 65 -17.70 5.33 10.69
CA ARG A 65 -16.37 5.11 11.28
C ARG A 65 -15.23 5.45 10.33
N ILE A 66 -15.28 4.93 9.09
CA ILE A 66 -14.24 5.19 8.09
C ILE A 66 -14.17 6.68 7.75
N GLN A 67 -15.32 7.32 7.51
CA GLN A 67 -15.39 8.74 7.16
C GLN A 67 -14.90 9.63 8.31
N THR A 68 -15.32 9.35 9.55
CA THR A 68 -14.86 10.04 10.74
C THR A 68 -13.36 9.85 10.94
N SER A 69 -12.82 8.64 10.76
CA SER A 69 -11.38 8.40 10.83
C SER A 69 -10.60 9.28 9.85
N PHE A 70 -11.02 9.33 8.58
CA PHE A 70 -10.37 10.18 7.59
C PHE A 70 -10.54 11.66 7.88
N GLY A 71 -11.73 12.08 8.31
CA GLY A 71 -12.00 13.45 8.74
C GLY A 71 -11.11 13.88 9.90
N LEU A 72 -10.88 13.00 10.87
CA LEU A 72 -10.01 13.26 12.01
C LEU A 72 -8.55 13.42 11.56
N PHE A 73 -8.04 12.51 10.73
CA PHE A 73 -6.69 12.63 10.15
C PHE A 73 -6.53 13.92 9.31
N LYS A 74 -7.56 14.35 8.59
CA LYS A 74 -7.50 15.53 7.73
C LYS A 74 -7.59 16.84 8.53
N THR A 75 -8.57 16.96 9.41
CA THR A 75 -8.87 18.22 10.11
C THR A 75 -7.96 18.43 11.31
N ASN A 76 -7.90 17.45 12.20
CA ASN A 76 -7.19 17.58 13.48
C ASN A 76 -5.79 16.99 13.39
N GLY A 77 -5.65 15.86 12.71
CA GLY A 77 -4.47 15.01 12.73
C GLY A 77 -4.42 14.10 13.95
N VAL A 78 -3.67 13.01 13.85
CA VAL A 78 -3.52 12.02 14.93
C VAL A 78 -2.13 12.13 15.53
N MET A 79 -2.03 12.02 16.85
CA MET A 79 -0.77 11.99 17.57
C MET A 79 -0.05 10.68 17.28
N ALA A 80 1.26 10.78 17.06
CA ALA A 80 2.16 9.65 16.97
C ALA A 80 3.31 9.86 17.94
N SER A 81 3.76 8.77 18.56
CA SER A 81 4.95 8.76 19.41
C SER A 81 6.16 8.31 18.62
N ASP A 82 7.35 8.73 19.02
CA ASP A 82 8.57 8.08 18.57
C ASP A 82 8.67 6.64 19.10
N GLU A 83 9.65 5.89 18.61
CA GLU A 83 9.88 4.48 18.96
C GLU A 83 10.11 4.24 20.47
N TYR A 84 10.51 5.27 21.20
CA TYR A 84 10.78 5.23 22.65
C TYR A 84 9.64 5.80 23.51
N GLY A 85 8.59 6.36 22.89
CA GLY A 85 7.47 6.99 23.61
C GLY A 85 7.81 8.33 24.29
N GLY A 86 8.97 8.91 24.01
CA GLY A 86 9.47 10.13 24.66
C GLY A 86 9.10 11.41 23.93
N LYS A 87 8.79 11.32 22.63
CA LYS A 87 8.38 12.46 21.81
C LYS A 87 7.05 12.19 21.14
N PHE A 88 6.23 13.24 21.04
CA PHE A 88 4.93 13.20 20.40
C PHE A 88 4.85 14.22 19.28
N ARG A 89 4.22 13.84 18.17
CA ARG A 89 3.97 14.72 17.03
C ARG A 89 2.63 14.40 16.40
N ARG A 90 1.89 15.44 16.00
CA ARG A 90 0.62 15.30 15.27
C ARG A 90 0.87 15.23 13.77
N PHE A 91 0.24 14.28 13.08
CA PHE A 91 0.32 14.12 11.63
C PHE A 91 -1.06 14.23 10.99
N LYS A 92 -1.12 14.93 9.86
CA LYS A 92 -2.33 15.12 9.07
C LYS A 92 -2.21 14.48 7.69
N ILE A 93 -3.34 14.10 7.13
CA ILE A 93 -3.45 13.78 5.71
C ILE A 93 -3.90 15.03 4.95
N LYS A 94 -3.41 15.20 3.72
CA LYS A 94 -3.80 16.29 2.84
C LYS A 94 -5.18 16.05 2.25
N ALA A 95 -5.42 14.84 1.76
CA ALA A 95 -6.68 14.47 1.13
C ALA A 95 -6.96 12.96 1.24
N TYR A 96 -8.20 12.61 0.99
CA TYR A 96 -8.66 11.23 0.83
C TYR A 96 -9.88 11.22 -0.09
N GLY A 97 -10.19 10.08 -0.67
CA GLY A 97 -11.39 9.94 -1.51
C GLY A 97 -11.71 8.49 -1.83
N SER A 98 -12.88 8.27 -2.44
CA SER A 98 -13.26 6.96 -2.94
C SER A 98 -12.54 6.65 -4.26
N MET A 99 -12.25 5.38 -4.49
CA MET A 99 -11.75 4.86 -5.75
C MET A 99 -12.74 3.84 -6.30
N ASN A 100 -13.00 3.92 -7.61
CA ASN A 100 -13.82 2.92 -8.27
C ASN A 100 -13.08 1.58 -8.25
N LYS A 101 -13.57 0.66 -7.40
CA LYS A 101 -12.99 -0.67 -7.25
C LYS A 101 -13.09 -1.54 -8.50
N ASP A 102 -13.81 -1.14 -9.55
CA ASP A 102 -13.94 -1.91 -10.79
C ASP A 102 -13.00 -1.38 -11.88
N ASP A 103 -12.56 -0.11 -11.78
CA ASP A 103 -11.48 0.46 -12.58
C ASP A 103 -10.14 -0.13 -12.15
N THR A 104 -9.74 -1.20 -12.83
CA THR A 104 -8.58 -1.95 -12.39
C THR A 104 -7.26 -1.28 -12.77
N GLU A 105 -7.24 -0.52 -13.87
CA GLU A 105 -6.03 0.16 -14.30
C GLU A 105 -5.75 1.36 -13.41
N ALA A 106 -6.77 2.11 -12.97
CA ALA A 106 -6.58 3.16 -11.97
C ALA A 106 -6.08 2.61 -10.62
N VAL A 107 -6.68 1.50 -10.15
CA VAL A 107 -6.25 0.83 -8.92
C VAL A 107 -4.80 0.36 -9.02
N LYS A 108 -4.43 -0.26 -10.15
CA LYS A 108 -3.08 -0.74 -10.41
C LYS A 108 -2.09 0.42 -10.46
N ALA A 109 -2.39 1.46 -11.24
CA ALA A 109 -1.53 2.63 -11.38
C ALA A 109 -1.32 3.37 -10.04
N HIS A 110 -2.33 3.38 -9.16
CA HIS A 110 -2.20 3.95 -7.82
C HIS A 110 -1.23 3.13 -6.95
N LEU A 111 -1.39 1.80 -6.92
CA LEU A 111 -0.54 0.89 -6.14
C LEU A 111 0.92 0.86 -6.65
N GLU A 112 1.13 0.89 -7.97
CA GLU A 112 2.47 0.89 -8.58
C GLU A 112 3.28 2.14 -8.25
N LYS A 113 2.61 3.27 -7.96
CA LYS A 113 3.25 4.51 -7.50
C LYS A 113 3.51 4.54 -5.99
N GLY A 114 3.40 3.40 -5.30
CA GLY A 114 3.51 3.32 -3.84
C GLY A 114 2.26 3.80 -3.10
N GLY A 115 1.14 4.01 -3.81
CA GLY A 115 -0.13 4.33 -3.17
C GLY A 115 -0.61 3.16 -2.31
N ILE A 116 -1.17 3.48 -1.14
CA ILE A 116 -1.78 2.51 -0.23
C ILE A 116 -3.22 2.94 -0.03
N MET A 117 -4.12 1.97 -0.08
CA MET A 117 -5.55 2.21 0.03
C MET A 117 -6.12 1.53 1.26
N VAL A 118 -7.33 1.92 1.61
CA VAL A 118 -8.14 1.25 2.63
C VAL A 118 -9.36 0.66 1.95
N GLY A 119 -9.61 -0.63 2.15
CA GLY A 119 -10.75 -1.31 1.56
C GLY A 119 -11.72 -1.80 2.63
N SER A 120 -13.02 -1.66 2.37
CA SER A 120 -14.06 -2.29 3.18
C SER A 120 -14.71 -3.45 2.44
N PHE A 121 -14.96 -4.53 3.17
CA PHE A 121 -15.56 -5.75 2.62
C PHE A 121 -16.43 -6.45 3.65
N ARG A 122 -17.37 -7.29 3.19
CA ARG A 122 -18.23 -8.08 4.09
C ARG A 122 -17.48 -9.31 4.59
N ILE A 123 -17.82 -9.77 5.79
CA ILE A 123 -17.28 -10.99 6.38
C ILE A 123 -18.36 -12.06 6.55
N SER A 124 -17.95 -13.31 6.36
CA SER A 124 -18.73 -14.53 6.48
C SER A 124 -17.89 -15.57 7.22
N HIS A 125 -18.47 -16.64 7.76
CA HIS A 125 -17.74 -17.58 8.62
C HIS A 125 -16.50 -18.20 7.95
N ASN A 126 -16.50 -18.38 6.63
CA ASN A 126 -15.34 -18.88 5.89
C ASN A 126 -14.13 -17.92 5.91
N TYR A 127 -14.30 -16.66 6.33
CA TYR A 127 -13.19 -15.73 6.56
C TYR A 127 -12.21 -16.23 7.62
N PHE A 128 -12.72 -16.88 8.67
CA PHE A 128 -11.92 -17.35 9.80
C PHE A 128 -11.26 -18.71 9.55
N SER A 129 -11.58 -19.36 8.43
CA SER A 129 -11.03 -20.67 8.04
C SER A 129 -10.16 -20.58 6.78
N LEU A 130 -9.70 -19.39 6.39
CA LEU A 130 -8.85 -19.20 5.21
C LEU A 130 -7.47 -19.80 5.43
N SER A 131 -7.05 -20.66 4.49
CA SER A 131 -5.67 -21.12 4.45
C SER A 131 -4.73 -20.03 3.93
N PRO A 132 -3.44 -20.04 4.31
CA PRO A 132 -2.44 -19.14 3.77
C PRO A 132 -2.46 -19.08 2.23
N GLY A 133 -2.43 -17.87 1.65
CA GLY A 133 -2.45 -17.64 0.21
C GLY A 133 -3.81 -17.82 -0.50
N GLN A 134 -4.84 -18.31 0.18
CA GLN A 134 -6.20 -18.37 -0.40
C GLN A 134 -6.80 -16.98 -0.59
N VAL A 135 -7.64 -16.85 -1.61
CA VAL A 135 -8.39 -15.63 -1.89
C VAL A 135 -9.73 -15.73 -1.19
N TYR A 136 -9.98 -14.82 -0.26
CA TYR A 136 -11.26 -14.71 0.42
C TYR A 136 -12.37 -14.25 -0.53
N VAL A 137 -13.43 -15.05 -0.61
CA VAL A 137 -14.67 -14.71 -1.29
C VAL A 137 -15.80 -14.72 -0.28
N TYR A 138 -16.56 -13.61 -0.22
CA TYR A 138 -17.71 -13.50 0.67
C TYR A 138 -18.75 -14.56 0.31
N ASP A 139 -19.16 -15.34 1.31
CA ASP A 139 -20.14 -16.40 1.20
C ASP A 139 -21.45 -15.90 1.83
N THR A 140 -22.47 -15.70 1.00
CA THR A 140 -23.78 -15.18 1.42
C THR A 140 -24.51 -16.14 2.35
N ASP A 141 -24.30 -17.45 2.18
CA ASP A 141 -25.00 -18.48 2.94
C ASP A 141 -24.37 -18.66 4.33
N LYS A 142 -23.14 -18.16 4.48
CA LYS A 142 -22.39 -18.12 5.74
C LYS A 142 -22.19 -16.69 6.25
N ALA A 143 -23.06 -15.77 5.84
CA ALA A 143 -22.99 -14.37 6.25
C ALA A 143 -23.02 -14.26 7.78
N ILE A 144 -22.11 -13.47 8.36
CA ILE A 144 -22.20 -13.10 9.77
C ILE A 144 -23.06 -11.85 9.82
N THR A 145 -24.20 -11.93 10.50
CA THR A 145 -25.13 -10.80 10.66
C THR A 145 -25.06 -10.27 12.08
N HIS A 146 -25.25 -8.96 12.23
CA HIS A 146 -25.39 -8.35 13.55
C HIS A 146 -26.80 -8.61 14.09
N ASP A 147 -26.90 -9.15 15.30
CA ASP A 147 -28.16 -9.63 15.89
C ASP A 147 -29.25 -8.54 15.99
N LYS A 148 -28.87 -7.27 16.17
CA LYS A 148 -29.83 -6.16 16.32
C LYS A 148 -30.24 -5.51 15.00
N SER A 149 -29.28 -5.31 14.09
CA SER A 149 -29.52 -4.55 12.85
C SER A 149 -29.81 -5.45 11.66
N GLY A 150 -29.57 -6.76 11.77
CA GLY A 150 -29.68 -7.72 10.66
C GLY A 150 -28.66 -7.49 9.54
N LEU A 151 -27.78 -6.49 9.67
CA LEU A 151 -26.83 -6.14 8.62
C LEU A 151 -25.65 -7.12 8.60
N PRO A 152 -25.15 -7.48 7.41
CA PRO A 152 -23.92 -8.25 7.29
C PRO A 152 -22.75 -7.50 7.92
N ALA A 153 -21.99 -8.21 8.76
CA ALA A 153 -20.76 -7.70 9.32
C ALA A 153 -19.77 -7.34 8.21
N SER A 154 -19.03 -6.26 8.46
CA SER A 154 -18.02 -5.75 7.54
C SER A 154 -16.70 -5.52 8.25
N HIS A 155 -15.62 -5.67 7.50
CA HIS A 155 -14.26 -5.44 7.96
C HIS A 155 -13.55 -4.42 7.08
N VAL A 156 -12.52 -3.80 7.63
CA VAL A 156 -11.70 -2.77 6.99
C VAL A 156 -10.24 -3.19 7.10
N ALA A 157 -9.54 -3.24 5.97
CA ALA A 157 -8.12 -3.60 5.91
C ALA A 157 -7.35 -2.66 4.98
N MET A 158 -6.04 -2.61 5.17
CA MET A 158 -5.13 -1.94 4.25
C MET A 158 -5.03 -2.75 2.96
N MET A 159 -5.13 -2.09 1.81
CA MET A 159 -4.94 -2.69 0.49
C MET A 159 -3.59 -2.23 -0.05
N ILE A 160 -2.68 -3.19 -0.17
CA ILE A 160 -1.26 -2.94 -0.45
C ILE A 160 -0.82 -3.50 -1.82
N GLY A 161 -1.72 -4.17 -2.53
CA GLY A 161 -1.41 -4.75 -3.83
C GLY A 161 -2.63 -5.26 -4.56
N ILE A 162 -2.43 -5.63 -5.82
CA ILE A 162 -3.44 -6.23 -6.67
C ILE A 162 -2.82 -7.41 -7.41
N GLY A 163 -3.59 -8.48 -7.55
CA GLY A 163 -3.17 -9.68 -8.25
C GLY A 163 -4.32 -10.33 -9.01
N HIS A 164 -3.97 -11.35 -9.77
CA HIS A 164 -4.93 -12.23 -10.42
C HIS A 164 -4.53 -13.68 -10.19
N ARG A 165 -5.53 -14.57 -10.25
CA ARG A 165 -5.32 -16.01 -10.23
C ARG A 165 -6.20 -16.65 -11.28
N LEU A 166 -5.67 -17.67 -11.95
CA LEU A 166 -6.44 -18.52 -12.83
C LEU A 166 -7.36 -19.41 -11.98
N THR A 167 -8.66 -19.37 -12.22
CA THR A 167 -9.63 -20.25 -11.57
C THR A 167 -9.63 -21.63 -12.23
N ALA A 168 -10.23 -22.63 -11.57
CA ALA A 168 -10.45 -23.94 -12.15
C ALA A 168 -11.24 -23.90 -13.47
N SER A 169 -12.05 -22.85 -13.67
CA SER A 169 -12.79 -22.56 -14.91
C SER A 169 -11.97 -21.81 -15.97
N ASN A 170 -10.64 -21.76 -15.83
CA ASN A 170 -9.72 -21.05 -16.71
C ASN A 170 -10.04 -19.54 -16.88
N ARG A 171 -10.67 -18.93 -15.87
CA ARG A 171 -10.97 -17.49 -15.86
C ARG A 171 -10.02 -16.78 -14.91
N PHE A 172 -9.61 -15.57 -15.25
CA PHE A 172 -8.85 -14.73 -14.33
C PHE A 172 -9.77 -14.14 -13.26
N SER A 173 -9.53 -14.51 -12.00
CA SER A 173 -10.15 -13.85 -10.86
C SER A 173 -9.16 -12.86 -10.25
N ARG A 174 -9.57 -11.59 -10.20
CA ARG A 174 -8.77 -10.50 -9.61
C ARG A 174 -9.00 -10.40 -8.12
N HIS A 175 -7.92 -10.16 -7.38
CA HIS A 175 -7.93 -10.00 -5.93
C HIS A 175 -7.09 -8.80 -5.51
N MET A 176 -7.46 -8.19 -4.38
CA MET A 176 -6.59 -7.26 -3.65
C MET A 176 -5.72 -8.05 -2.69
N VAL A 177 -4.48 -7.62 -2.49
CA VAL A 177 -3.62 -8.05 -1.41
C VAL A 177 -3.84 -7.09 -0.24
N MET A 178 -4.16 -7.63 0.93
CA MET A 178 -4.44 -6.85 2.11
C MET A 178 -3.47 -7.16 3.25
N GLN A 179 -3.12 -6.13 4.01
CA GLN A 179 -2.52 -6.30 5.34
C GLN A 179 -3.63 -6.14 6.37
N ASN A 180 -3.79 -7.15 7.22
CA ASN A 180 -4.83 -7.20 8.23
C ASN A 180 -4.26 -6.84 9.62
N SER A 181 -5.12 -6.42 10.54
CA SER A 181 -4.77 -6.01 11.90
C SER A 181 -4.88 -7.14 12.94
N GLU A 182 -5.05 -8.40 12.51
CA GLU A 182 -5.20 -9.59 13.37
C GLU A 182 -3.85 -10.19 13.81
N GLY A 183 -2.75 -9.53 13.46
CA GLY A 183 -1.39 -9.99 13.77
C GLY A 183 -0.86 -11.03 12.78
N LYS A 184 0.34 -11.54 13.09
CA LYS A 184 1.16 -12.34 12.15
C LYS A 184 0.56 -13.71 11.81
N LEU A 185 -0.32 -14.24 12.67
CA LEU A 185 -0.94 -15.55 12.46
C LEU A 185 -2.05 -15.54 11.39
N PHE A 186 -2.51 -14.36 10.99
CA PHE A 186 -3.52 -14.25 9.95
C PHE A 186 -2.91 -14.45 8.56
N GLY A 187 -3.47 -15.39 7.79
CA GLY A 187 -3.05 -15.64 6.41
C GLY A 187 -1.57 -16.00 6.32
N THR A 188 -0.79 -15.20 5.57
CA THR A 188 0.67 -15.33 5.48
C THR A 188 1.32 -14.12 6.14
N ASN A 189 1.77 -14.24 7.39
CA ASN A 189 2.41 -13.16 8.16
C ASN A 189 1.56 -11.89 8.30
N GLY A 190 0.25 -12.03 8.50
CA GLY A 190 -0.70 -10.91 8.57
C GLY A 190 -1.22 -10.44 7.21
N ILE A 191 -0.76 -11.04 6.11
CA ILE A 191 -1.18 -10.72 4.75
C ILE A 191 -2.25 -11.70 4.27
N GLY A 192 -3.31 -11.16 3.69
CA GLY A 192 -4.39 -11.91 3.06
C GLY A 192 -4.66 -11.46 1.64
N ARG A 193 -5.58 -12.16 0.97
CA ARG A 193 -6.08 -11.80 -0.36
C ARG A 193 -7.59 -11.78 -0.34
N ILE A 194 -8.21 -10.79 -0.99
CA ILE A 194 -9.68 -10.68 -1.06
C ILE A 194 -10.16 -10.53 -2.51
N GLY A 195 -11.25 -11.19 -2.86
CA GLY A 195 -11.85 -11.11 -4.19
C GLY A 195 -12.36 -9.70 -4.51
N LYS A 196 -11.95 -9.11 -5.64
CA LYS A 196 -12.26 -7.71 -5.98
C LYS A 196 -13.74 -7.50 -6.35
N ARG A 197 -14.33 -8.43 -7.12
CA ARG A 197 -15.68 -8.25 -7.69
C ARG A 197 -16.79 -8.53 -6.68
N GLN A 198 -16.70 -9.66 -5.98
CA GLN A 198 -17.79 -10.19 -5.13
C GLN A 198 -17.67 -9.72 -3.67
N THR A 199 -16.46 -9.51 -3.17
CA THR A 199 -16.19 -9.30 -1.74
C THR A 199 -15.93 -7.83 -1.39
N LEU A 200 -15.04 -7.17 -2.13
CA LEU A 200 -14.70 -5.77 -1.91
C LEU A 200 -15.91 -4.87 -2.18
N ARG A 201 -16.23 -3.97 -1.24
CA ARG A 201 -17.38 -3.07 -1.33
C ARG A 201 -16.96 -1.65 -1.61
N LYS A 202 -16.04 -1.09 -0.83
CA LYS A 202 -15.51 0.27 -1.01
C LYS A 202 -13.99 0.25 -0.95
N LEU A 203 -13.38 1.20 -1.65
CA LEU A 203 -11.94 1.40 -1.71
C LEU A 203 -11.67 2.89 -1.59
N TYR A 204 -10.69 3.26 -0.77
CA TYR A 204 -10.37 4.64 -0.46
C TYR A 204 -8.88 4.88 -0.66
N TRP A 205 -8.52 5.96 -1.35
CA TRP A 205 -7.16 6.44 -1.46
C TRP A 205 -6.89 7.52 -0.41
N ILE A 206 -5.62 7.70 -0.07
CA ILE A 206 -5.15 8.69 0.91
C ILE A 206 -3.95 9.43 0.29
N GLU A 207 -3.91 10.74 0.51
CA GLU A 207 -2.77 11.60 0.18
C GLU A 207 -2.24 12.23 1.48
N VAL A 208 -0.99 11.96 1.83
CA VAL A 208 -0.31 12.55 2.99
C VAL A 208 0.30 13.91 2.64
N GLU A 209 0.50 14.77 3.63
CA GLU A 209 1.18 16.06 3.41
C GLU A 209 2.62 15.83 2.89
N GLY A 210 2.91 16.42 1.72
CA GLY A 210 4.25 16.54 1.20
C GLY A 210 5.08 17.52 2.02
N VAL A 211 6.39 17.31 2.09
CA VAL A 211 7.30 18.40 2.44
C VAL A 211 7.62 19.09 1.11
N GLU A 212 7.51 20.42 1.04
CA GLU A 212 8.19 21.17 -0.01
C GLU A 212 9.65 20.68 -0.06
N PRO A 213 10.15 20.17 -1.19
CA PRO A 213 11.54 19.73 -1.25
C PRO A 213 12.40 20.90 -0.79
N ARG A 214 13.17 20.71 0.29
CA ARG A 214 14.16 21.72 0.69
C ARG A 214 15.00 21.97 -0.56
N ALA A 215 15.00 23.22 -1.02
CA ALA A 215 15.80 23.64 -2.16
C ALA A 215 17.21 23.05 -1.99
N ALA A 216 17.69 22.40 -3.05
CA ALA A 216 19.03 21.83 -3.07
C ALA A 216 20.01 22.90 -2.55
N PRO A 217 20.94 22.57 -1.65
CA PRO A 217 21.91 23.54 -1.17
C PRO A 217 22.59 24.16 -2.39
N THR A 218 22.52 25.49 -2.48
CA THR A 218 23.12 26.27 -3.57
C THR A 218 24.61 25.96 -3.56
N THR A 219 25.04 25.06 -4.45
CA THR A 219 26.47 24.80 -4.65
C THR A 219 27.01 26.02 -5.38
N THR A 220 27.74 26.86 -4.64
CA THR A 220 28.53 27.93 -5.23
C THR A 220 29.45 27.30 -6.27
N PRO A 221 29.46 27.77 -7.53
CA PRO A 221 30.24 27.11 -8.58
C PRO A 221 31.72 27.18 -8.22
N ARG A 222 32.29 26.02 -7.89
CA ARG A 222 33.73 25.86 -7.69
C ARG A 222 34.38 26.07 -9.05
N LYS A 223 35.12 27.18 -9.21
CA LYS A 223 35.84 27.54 -10.45
C LYS A 223 36.60 26.32 -10.99
N LEU A 224 36.14 25.79 -12.12
CA LEU A 224 36.83 24.74 -12.88
C LEU A 224 38.16 25.31 -13.40
N ARG A 225 39.28 24.90 -12.80
CA ARG A 225 40.59 25.01 -13.43
C ARG A 225 40.63 24.01 -14.58
N ARG A 226 40.60 24.52 -15.82
CA ARG A 226 40.80 23.74 -17.04
C ARG A 226 42.20 23.13 -17.04
N HIS A 227 42.32 21.80 -16.92
CA HIS A 227 43.51 21.08 -17.35
C HIS A 227 43.33 20.65 -18.81
N ARG A 228 44.09 21.28 -19.71
CA ARG A 228 44.34 20.79 -21.08
C ARG A 228 45.37 19.67 -20.99
N CYS A 229 45.08 18.49 -21.55
CA CYS A 229 46.11 17.57 -22.02
C CYS A 229 45.73 17.00 -23.39
N TYR A 230 46.74 17.01 -24.26
CA TYR A 230 46.71 16.77 -25.70
C TYR A 230 46.65 15.28 -26.04
N TYR A 231 45.81 14.88 -26.99
CA TYR A 231 45.94 13.60 -27.70
C TYR A 231 46.98 13.74 -28.83
N ARG A 232 48.05 12.93 -28.79
CA ARG A 232 49.05 12.83 -29.86
C ARG A 232 48.83 11.51 -30.61
N ARG A 233 48.29 11.58 -31.83
CA ARG A 233 48.28 10.49 -32.81
C ARG A 233 49.71 10.23 -33.30
N ARG A 234 50.11 8.96 -33.41
CA ARG A 234 51.15 8.52 -34.34
C ARG A 234 50.72 7.21 -34.97
N ALA A 235 50.65 7.19 -36.29
CA ALA A 235 50.36 6.04 -37.13
C ALA A 235 51.59 5.69 -37.99
N ARG A 236 51.64 4.41 -38.41
CA ARG A 236 52.48 3.74 -39.44
C ARG A 236 53.88 3.24 -39.06
N LYS A 237 54.10 1.93 -39.20
CA LYS A 237 54.61 1.18 -40.39
C LYS A 237 54.37 -0.34 -40.19
N GLU A 238 53.84 -1.07 -41.19
CA GLU A 238 54.53 -2.10 -42.04
C GLU A 238 55.14 -3.24 -41.20
N SER A 239 55.07 -4.54 -41.50
CA SER A 239 54.61 -5.41 -42.58
C SER A 239 54.75 -6.86 -42.06
N ASP A 240 54.20 -7.83 -42.78
CA ASP A 240 54.57 -9.27 -42.78
C ASP A 240 53.85 -10.28 -41.86
N ALA A 241 53.63 -11.47 -42.45
CA ALA A 241 52.92 -12.68 -42.02
C ALA A 241 51.39 -12.69 -42.31
N GLN A 242 50.90 -12.96 -43.53
CA GLN A 242 51.03 -14.15 -44.40
C GLN A 242 50.48 -15.46 -43.79
N SER A 243 49.47 -16.03 -44.48
CA SER A 243 48.96 -17.43 -44.53
C SER A 243 48.61 -18.11 -43.20
N GLU A 244 47.44 -18.71 -43.00
CA GLU A 244 46.76 -19.77 -43.78
C GLU A 244 45.24 -19.59 -43.64
N ALA A 245 44.41 -19.67 -44.69
CA ALA A 245 43.78 -20.91 -45.20
C ALA A 245 43.19 -21.77 -44.06
N SER A 246 41.98 -22.31 -44.07
CA SER A 246 40.96 -22.60 -45.08
C SER A 246 39.97 -23.53 -44.36
N SER A 247 38.72 -23.60 -44.85
CA SER A 247 37.71 -24.63 -44.53
C SER A 247 37.00 -24.51 -43.18
N ALA A 248 35.74 -24.90 -42.98
CA ALA A 248 34.53 -25.10 -43.78
C ALA A 248 33.50 -25.71 -42.79
N GLY A 249 32.20 -25.52 -43.01
CA GLY A 249 31.13 -26.33 -42.41
C GLY A 249 30.40 -25.65 -41.23
N ILE A 250 29.18 -25.10 -41.36
CA ILE A 250 27.86 -25.70 -41.69
C ILE A 250 27.21 -26.41 -40.48
N CYS A 251 26.01 -25.91 -40.10
CA CYS A 251 24.86 -26.56 -39.41
C CYS A 251 25.10 -27.18 -38.01
N ASP A 252 24.14 -27.37 -37.12
CA ASP A 252 22.69 -27.11 -37.07
C ASP A 252 22.21 -27.17 -35.60
N VAL A 253 20.98 -26.70 -35.42
CA VAL A 253 19.92 -26.95 -34.42
C VAL A 253 20.01 -28.19 -33.50
N MET A 254 19.63 -28.01 -32.22
CA MET A 254 18.73 -28.84 -31.34
C MET A 254 19.13 -28.60 -29.87
N GLN A 255 18.32 -28.10 -28.92
CA GLN A 255 16.97 -28.49 -28.45
C GLN A 255 16.90 -29.87 -27.79
N TRP A 256 17.18 -29.96 -26.49
CA TRP A 256 16.83 -31.04 -25.55
C TRP A 256 16.86 -30.41 -24.14
N ALA A 257 16.04 -30.73 -23.15
CA ALA A 257 14.81 -31.51 -22.96
C ALA A 257 14.25 -31.05 -21.59
#